data_AF-A0A6P1DX54-F1
#
_entry.id   AF-A0A6P1DX54-F1
#
_cell.length_a   1.000
_cell.length_b   1.000
_cell.length_c   1.000
_cell.angle_alpha   90.00
_cell.angle_beta   90.00
_cell.angle_gamma   90.00
#
_symmetry.space_group_name_H-M   'P 1'
#
loop_
_entity.id
_entity.type
_entity.pdbx_description
1 polymer ?
#
loop_
_entity_poly.entity_id
_entity_poly.type
_entity_poly.pdbx_seq_one_letter_code
_entity_poly.pdbx_strand_id
1 'polypeptide(L)' 'MRMLDAEPDIIRDLSDESELIGEKTVAGITVFTARHPTLGKLVLVKGPDGRGVVVEIDE' A
#
# COMPACT_ATOMS: atom_id res chain seq x y z
N MET A 1 7.03 12.71 -2.45
CA MET A 1 6.90 11.27 -2.13
C MET A 1 7.39 11.03 -0.72
N ARG A 2 6.64 10.27 0.09
CA ARG A 2 6.97 9.93 1.48
C ARG A 2 6.82 8.42 1.69
N MET A 3 7.68 7.82 2.50
CA MET A 3 7.61 6.41 2.88
C MET A 3 7.37 6.27 4.38
N LEU A 4 6.53 5.31 4.75
CA LEU A 4 6.15 5.01 6.13
C LEU A 4 6.16 3.50 6.32
N ASP A 5 6.80 3.02 7.39
CA ASP A 5 6.57 1.65 7.84
C ASP A 5 5.11 1.50 8.28
N ALA A 6 4.52 0.36 7.95
CA ALA A 6 3.12 0.09 8.20
C ALA A 6 2.91 -1.32 8.76
N GLU A 7 2.15 -1.36 9.84
CA GLU A 7 1.65 -2.59 10.43
C GLU A 7 0.54 -3.21 9.56
N PRO A 8 0.24 -4.51 9.73
CA PRO A 8 -0.71 -5.22 8.86
C PRO A 8 -2.11 -4.59 8.84
N ASP A 9 -2.56 -4.06 9.98
CA ASP A 9 -3.86 -3.39 10.08
C ASP A 9 -3.89 -2.10 9.26
N ILE A 10 -2.81 -1.29 9.28
CA ILE A 10 -2.71 -0.07 8.46
C ILE A 10 -2.74 -0.40 6.97
N ILE A 11 -2.03 -1.44 6.55
CA ILE A 11 -2.03 -1.88 5.15
C ILE A 11 -3.42 -2.36 4.73
N ARG A 12 -4.11 -3.12 5.59
CA ARG A 12 -5.48 -3.60 5.32
C ARG A 12 -6.44 -2.42 5.20
N ASP A 13 -6.46 -1.54 6.19
CA ASP A 13 -7.40 -0.42 6.24
C ASP A 13 -7.21 0.50 5.01
N LEU A 14 -5.96 0.85 4.67
CA LEU A 14 -5.68 1.63 3.46
C LEU A 14 -6.02 0.90 2.16
N SER A 15 -5.92 -0.43 2.11
CA SER A 15 -6.33 -1.21 0.93
C SER A 15 -7.85 -1.22 0.78
N ASP A 16 -8.59 -1.36 1.89
CA ASP A 16 -10.05 -1.40 1.90
C ASP A 16 -10.67 -0.02 1.60
N GLU A 17 -10.00 1.06 2.04
CA GLU A 17 -10.42 2.44 1.81
C GLU A 17 -10.04 2.99 0.41
N SER A 18 -9.16 2.29 -0.33
CA SER A 18 -8.66 2.75 -1.63
C SER A 18 -9.30 2.03 -2.81
N GLU A 19 -9.33 2.71 -3.95
CA GLU A 19 -9.54 2.06 -5.24
C GLU A 19 -8.26 1.34 -5.68
N LEU A 20 -8.30 0.02 -5.83
CA LEU A 20 -7.16 -0.77 -6.31
C LEU A 20 -6.95 -0.55 -7.83
N ILE A 21 -5.77 -0.05 -8.20
CA ILE A 21 -5.36 0.15 -9.60
C ILE A 21 -4.62 -1.08 -10.13
N GLY A 22 -3.82 -1.72 -9.28
CA GLY A 22 -3.05 -2.89 -9.67
C GLY A 22 -2.45 -3.62 -8.49
N GLU A 23 -2.24 -4.92 -8.68
CA GLU A 23 -1.65 -5.80 -7.68
C GLU A 23 -0.60 -6.68 -8.36
N LYS A 24 0.55 -6.85 -7.70
CA LYS A 24 1.57 -7.81 -8.14
C LYS A 24 2.25 -8.46 -6.96
N THR A 25 2.36 -9.78 -6.99
CA THR A 25 3.11 -10.54 -6.01
C THR A 25 4.40 -11.09 -6.61
N VAL A 26 5.53 -10.90 -5.92
CA VAL A 26 6.84 -11.45 -6.30
C VAL A 26 7.64 -11.82 -5.05
N ALA A 27 8.19 -13.04 -5.02
CA ALA A 27 9.00 -13.55 -3.91
C ALA A 27 8.36 -13.37 -2.51
N GLY A 28 7.04 -13.54 -2.40
CA GLY A 28 6.31 -13.40 -1.14
C GLY A 28 6.02 -11.95 -0.71
N ILE A 29 6.35 -10.97 -1.55
CA ILE A 29 6.02 -9.56 -1.36
C ILE A 29 4.87 -9.22 -2.30
N THR A 30 3.80 -8.64 -1.78
CA THR A 30 2.69 -8.12 -2.58
C THR A 30 2.76 -6.61 -2.65
N VAL A 31 2.71 -6.06 -3.86
CA VAL A 31 2.68 -4.63 -4.13
C VAL A 31 1.32 -4.28 -4.69
N PHE A 32 0.66 -3.30 -4.06
CA PHE A 32 -0.60 -2.74 -4.49
C PHE A 32 -0.36 -1.30 -4.94
N THR A 33 -0.87 -0.91 -6.10
CA THR A 33 -1.02 0.49 -6.50
C THR A 33 -2.48 0.85 -6.30
N ALA A 34 -2.74 1.96 -5.60
CA ALA A 34 -4.09 2.31 -5.20
C ALA A 34 -4.32 3.82 -5.23
N ARG A 35 -5.59 4.24 -5.32
CA ARG A 35 -6.01 5.64 -5.16
C ARG A 35 -6.87 5.78 -3.92
N HIS A 36 -6.32 6.45 -2.92
CA HIS A 36 -7.01 6.79 -1.69
C HIS A 36 -7.82 8.08 -1.88
N PRO A 37 -9.06 8.17 -1.37
CA PRO A 37 -9.93 9.34 -1.55
C PRO A 37 -9.34 10.64 -0.99
N THR A 38 -8.55 10.55 0.09
CA THR A 38 -7.95 11.73 0.77
C THR A 38 -6.44 11.84 0.62
N LEU A 39 -5.73 10.72 0.48
CA LEU A 39 -4.26 10.68 0.46
C LEU A 39 -3.71 10.65 -0.98
N GLY A 40 -4.58 10.55 -1.99
CA GLY A 40 -4.16 10.53 -3.39
C GLY A 40 -3.59 9.17 -3.80
N LYS A 41 -2.44 9.17 -4.47
CA LYS A 41 -1.84 7.96 -5.03
C LYS A 41 -0.99 7.25 -3.97
N LEU A 42 -1.29 5.98 -3.73
CA LEU A 42 -0.56 5.14 -2.79
C LEU A 42 0.09 3.96 -3.52
N VAL A 43 1.25 3.56 -3.03
CA VAL A 43 1.81 2.23 -3.25
C VAL A 43 1.94 1.55 -1.89
N LEU A 44 1.27 0.42 -1.73
CA LEU A 44 1.34 -0.39 -0.53
C LEU A 44 2.23 -1.59 -0.83
N VAL A 45 3.28 -1.80 -0.04
CA VAL A 45 4.15 -2.97 -0.12
C VAL A 45 3.89 -3.81 1.11
N LYS A 46 3.45 -5.05 0.93
CA LYS A 46 3.16 -6.01 2.00
C LYS A 46 4.17 -7.16 1.93
N GLY A 47 4.92 -7.34 3.00
CA GLY A 47 5.80 -8.48 3.20
C GLY A 47 5.04 -9.75 3.60
N PRO A 48 5.73 -10.90 3.63
CA PRO A 48 5.11 -12.20 3.92
C PRO A 48 4.60 -12.33 5.37
N ASP A 49 5.09 -11.50 6.28
CA ASP A 49 4.62 -11.40 7.68
C ASP A 49 3.46 -10.41 7.84
N GLY A 50 2.99 -9.81 6.74
CA GLY A 50 1.89 -8.85 6.71
C GLY A 50 2.28 -7.40 6.99
N ARG A 51 3.49 -7.14 7.50
CA ARG A 51 4.02 -5.78 7.67
C ARG A 51 4.55 -5.26 6.34
N GLY A 52 4.80 -3.96 6.25
CA GLY A 52 5.50 -3.43 5.10
C GLY A 52 5.55 -1.92 5.06
N VAL A 53 5.39 -1.34 3.87
CA VAL A 53 5.65 0.08 3.63
C VAL A 53 4.51 0.69 2.83
N VAL A 54 4.07 1.87 3.26
CA VAL A 54 3.18 2.75 2.49
C VAL A 54 4.03 3.83 1.85
N VAL A 55 3.85 4.01 0.54
CA VAL A 55 4.47 5.10 -0.23
C VAL A 55 3.38 6.04 -0.69
N GLU A 56 3.39 7.26 -0.17
CA GLU A 56 2.57 8.36 -0.65
C GLU A 56 3.28 9.03 -1.83
N ILE A 57 2.59 9.14 -2.96
CA ILE A 57 3.12 9.78 -4.16
C ILE A 57 2.42 11.14 -4.33
N ASP A 58 3.20 12.22 -4.14
CA ASP A 58 2.77 13.57 -4.47
C ASP A 58 2.54 13.69 -5.98
N GLU A 59 1.53 14.48 -6.36
CA GLU A 59 1.15 14.68 -7.77
C GLU A 59 2.22 15.38 -8.61
#